data_AF-A0A350V405-F1
#
_entry.id   AF-A0A350V405-F1
#
_cell.length_a   1.000
_cell.length_b   1.000
_cell.length_c   1.000
_cell.angle_alpha   90.00
_cell.angle_beta   90.00
_cell.angle_gamma   90.00
#
_symmetry.space_group_name_H-M   'P 1'
#
loop_
_entity.id
_entity.type
_entity.pdbx_description
1 polymer ?
#
loop_
_entity_poly.entity_id
_entity_poly.type
_entity_poly.pdbx_seq_one_letter_code
_entity_poly.pdbx_strand_id
1 'polypeptide(L)'
;MVFRFIIKFNRKAMKILSYVLAILVISGSVLYYGCDDAGQLPKQETAGQVKLTQNVKLPTLDPATDGYYNLFVILADTLGNIRPSHLGRFNVLTSGDLVDVNGNPLTLTMNPNDTLDLARALYSVISIDIGVVTVPGLTRIVAGPITVYPDSVTAALRINDTGAVGSAMTAALGPNSIFYIVNAPTGTLGDCGKGLWFCDENGVLSWPAGSGLTPGRGWLYHGYVRNKVSGEIYSTGTFYDPDNFDSDGAGSCADTLGTAYSKPGQDWVKTGCSTVGNILDGNHETFVTLEPEFRSGSLPPFVLKLYYQNVIVSGLNCNRHDNMFTQRQNIPNVNLRVTR
;
A
#
# COMPACT_ATOMS: atom_id res chain seq x y z
N MET A 1 59.61 72.85 -14.94
CA MET A 1 58.90 72.83 -16.23
C MET A 1 57.59 72.09 -16.02
N VAL A 2 56.46 72.80 -15.89
CA VAL A 2 55.15 72.20 -15.56
C VAL A 2 54.23 72.43 -16.75
N PHE A 3 53.86 71.36 -17.46
CA PHE A 3 52.87 71.39 -18.53
C PHE A 3 51.46 71.37 -17.93
N ARG A 4 50.70 72.46 -18.11
CA ARG A 4 49.25 72.48 -17.86
C ARG A 4 48.51 72.07 -19.14
N PHE A 5 47.94 70.88 -19.15
CA PHE A 5 46.94 70.49 -20.16
C PHE A 5 45.58 71.09 -19.79
N ILE A 6 45.08 72.02 -20.59
CA ILE A 6 43.71 72.52 -20.50
C ILE A 6 42.85 71.65 -21.43
N ILE A 7 42.07 70.74 -20.86
CA ILE A 7 41.07 69.95 -21.61
C ILE A 7 39.85 70.85 -21.81
N LYS A 8 39.66 71.35 -23.04
CA LYS A 8 38.41 72.03 -23.44
C LYS A 8 37.31 70.97 -23.63
N PHE A 9 36.47 70.76 -22.62
CA PHE A 9 35.27 69.96 -22.77
C PHE A 9 34.27 70.64 -23.70
N ASN A 10 33.99 70.01 -24.83
CA ASN A 10 33.01 70.48 -25.80
C ASN A 10 31.60 70.42 -25.17
N ARG A 11 30.96 71.58 -24.97
CA ARG A 11 29.62 71.70 -24.38
C ARG A 11 28.57 70.81 -25.05
N LYS A 12 28.71 70.51 -26.35
CA LYS A 12 27.81 69.58 -27.06
C LYS A 12 28.00 68.13 -26.59
N ALA A 13 29.24 67.70 -26.36
CA ALA A 13 29.56 66.35 -25.89
C ALA A 13 29.05 66.10 -24.46
N MET A 14 29.14 67.11 -23.57
CA MET A 14 28.59 67.00 -22.21
C MET A 14 27.06 66.92 -22.20
N LYS A 15 26.36 67.63 -23.09
CA LYS A 15 24.90 67.51 -23.19
C LYS A 15 24.49 66.11 -23.66
N ILE A 16 25.15 65.57 -24.67
CA ILE A 16 24.90 64.21 -25.17
C ILE A 16 25.16 63.18 -24.07
N LEU A 17 26.26 63.31 -23.33
CA LEU A 17 26.57 62.42 -22.21
C LEU A 17 25.51 62.48 -21.10
N SER A 18 25.00 63.67 -20.76
CA SER A 18 23.89 63.81 -19.79
C SER A 18 22.59 63.15 -20.28
N TYR A 19 22.24 63.26 -21.56
CA TYR A 19 21.06 62.59 -22.09
C TYR A 19 21.22 61.06 -22.12
N VAL A 20 22.39 60.56 -22.48
CA VAL A 20 22.68 59.12 -22.47
C VAL A 20 22.65 58.57 -21.04
N LEU A 21 23.20 59.30 -20.06
CA LEU A 21 23.14 58.91 -18.65
C LEU A 21 21.71 58.90 -18.12
N ALA A 22 20.89 59.89 -18.49
CA ALA A 22 19.49 59.96 -18.11
C ALA A 22 18.69 58.78 -18.70
N ILE A 23 18.92 58.44 -19.97
CA ILE A 23 18.29 57.29 -20.62
C ILE A 23 18.73 55.98 -19.94
N LEU A 24 20.02 55.81 -19.61
CA LEU A 24 20.51 54.62 -18.91
C LEU A 24 19.93 54.47 -17.50
N VAL A 25 19.76 55.58 -16.75
CA VAL A 25 19.13 55.56 -15.43
C VAL A 25 17.64 55.20 -15.53
N ILE A 26 16.92 55.74 -16.54
CA ILE A 26 15.51 55.40 -16.79
C ILE A 26 15.36 53.95 -17.27
N SER A 27 16.28 53.46 -18.11
CA SER A 27 16.28 52.08 -18.59
C SER A 27 16.60 51.09 -17.47
N GLY A 28 17.53 51.45 -16.58
CA GLY A 28 17.90 50.65 -15.41
C GLY A 28 16.77 50.58 -14.37
N SER A 29 16.02 51.65 -14.14
CA SER A 29 14.88 51.63 -13.23
C SER A 29 13.69 50.84 -13.79
N VAL A 30 13.46 50.85 -15.11
CA VAL A 30 12.42 50.01 -15.73
C VAL A 30 12.79 48.52 -15.71
N LEU A 31 14.08 48.16 -15.78
CA LEU A 31 14.52 46.77 -15.62
C LEU A 31 14.56 46.31 -14.16
N TYR A 32 14.80 47.21 -13.20
CA TYR A 32 14.77 46.87 -11.77
C TYR A 32 13.34 46.79 -11.20
N TYR A 33 12.40 47.56 -11.75
CA TYR A 33 10.96 47.45 -11.45
C TYR A 33 10.19 46.54 -12.42
N GLY A 34 10.85 45.96 -13.42
CA GLY A 34 10.28 45.03 -14.39
C GLY A 34 10.17 43.58 -13.90
N CYS A 35 10.71 43.28 -12.71
CA CYS A 35 10.32 42.11 -11.92
C CYS A 35 9.16 42.49 -10.99
N ASP A 36 8.14 43.17 -11.51
CA ASP A 36 6.84 43.26 -10.88
C ASP A 36 6.21 41.86 -11.01
N ASP A 37 6.48 41.04 -10.01
CA ASP A 37 5.70 39.85 -9.68
C ASP A 37 4.28 40.33 -9.44
N ALA A 38 3.53 40.42 -10.53
CA ALA A 38 2.15 40.86 -10.57
C ALA A 38 1.30 39.93 -9.71
N GLY A 39 1.27 40.21 -8.41
CA GLY A 39 0.15 40.00 -7.51
C GLY A 39 -0.33 38.56 -7.35
N GLN A 40 0.44 37.54 -7.72
CA GLN A 40 0.26 36.23 -7.13
C GLN A 40 1.24 36.12 -5.98
N LEU A 41 0.84 36.62 -4.81
CA LEU A 41 1.39 36.10 -3.55
C LEU A 41 1.50 34.59 -3.76
N PRO A 42 2.70 33.96 -3.66
CA PRO A 42 2.84 32.54 -3.88
C PRO A 42 1.78 31.91 -3.01
N LYS A 43 0.79 31.26 -3.64
CA LYS A 43 -0.46 30.88 -3.00
C LYS A 43 -0.08 30.16 -1.73
N GLN A 44 -0.18 30.86 -0.59
CA GLN A 44 0.36 30.36 0.65
C GLN A 44 -0.67 29.33 1.07
N GLU A 45 -0.40 28.08 0.68
CA GLU A 45 -1.25 26.96 1.02
C GLU A 45 -1.47 27.04 2.53
N THR A 46 -2.72 26.97 2.96
CA THR A 46 -3.04 27.20 4.37
C THR A 46 -2.34 26.14 5.21
N ALA A 47 -1.69 26.57 6.30
CA ALA A 47 -1.07 25.69 7.27
C ALA A 47 -2.01 24.54 7.67
N GLY A 48 -1.49 23.32 7.70
CA GLY A 48 -2.23 22.11 8.05
C GLY A 48 -3.10 21.53 6.94
N GLN A 49 -3.04 22.05 5.70
CA GLN A 49 -3.67 21.38 4.57
C GLN A 49 -2.99 20.05 4.27
N VAL A 50 -3.79 19.00 4.12
CA VAL A 50 -3.33 17.65 3.79
C VAL A 50 -3.88 17.27 2.41
N LYS A 51 -2.98 16.96 1.48
CA LYS A 51 -3.31 16.44 0.16
C LYS A 51 -2.89 14.99 0.05
N LEU A 52 -3.86 14.12 -0.22
CA LEU A 52 -3.66 12.71 -0.52
C LEU A 52 -3.96 12.45 -2.00
N THR A 53 -3.07 11.75 -2.71
CA THR A 53 -3.25 11.45 -4.15
C THR A 53 -2.90 10.00 -4.42
N GLN A 54 -3.75 9.26 -5.12
CA GLN A 54 -3.54 7.85 -5.43
C GLN A 54 -2.94 7.68 -6.82
N ASN A 55 -1.75 7.06 -6.90
CA ASN A 55 -1.16 6.65 -8.19
C ASN A 55 -1.67 5.26 -8.58
N VAL A 56 -1.71 4.34 -7.60
CA VAL A 56 -2.42 3.07 -7.69
C VAL A 56 -3.48 3.07 -6.59
N LYS A 57 -4.73 2.86 -6.99
CA LYS A 57 -5.90 3.07 -6.14
C LYS A 57 -5.90 2.11 -4.94
N LEU A 58 -6.25 2.64 -3.77
CA LEU A 58 -6.64 1.81 -2.64
C LEU A 58 -7.98 1.13 -2.96
N PRO A 59 -8.21 -0.12 -2.52
CA PRO A 59 -9.49 -0.77 -2.78
C PRO A 59 -10.61 -0.19 -1.92
N THR A 60 -11.86 -0.38 -2.34
CA THR A 60 -13.02 -0.08 -1.50
C THR A 60 -13.10 -1.06 -0.35
N LEU A 61 -13.34 -0.56 0.86
CA LEU A 61 -13.59 -1.38 2.06
C LEU A 61 -15.08 -1.41 2.36
N ASP A 62 -15.59 -2.54 2.84
CA ASP A 62 -16.90 -2.61 3.49
C ASP A 62 -16.79 -2.05 4.92
N PRO A 63 -17.44 -0.92 5.23
CA PRO A 63 -17.40 -0.31 6.56
C PRO A 63 -17.79 -1.22 7.73
N ALA A 64 -18.65 -2.21 7.48
CA ALA A 64 -19.18 -3.08 8.52
C ALA A 64 -18.22 -4.22 8.88
N THR A 65 -17.41 -4.68 7.91
CA THR A 65 -16.60 -5.90 8.04
C THR A 65 -15.10 -5.62 7.93
N ASP A 66 -14.72 -4.69 7.05
CA ASP A 66 -13.34 -4.29 6.80
C ASP A 66 -12.96 -3.01 7.57
N GLY A 67 -13.94 -2.16 7.86
CA GLY A 67 -13.74 -0.88 8.52
C GLY A 67 -13.38 0.25 7.56
N TYR A 68 -12.49 1.15 8.00
CA TYR A 68 -12.11 2.33 7.23
C TYR A 68 -10.59 2.52 7.22
N TYR A 69 -10.11 3.29 6.26
CA TYR A 69 -8.74 3.77 6.25
C TYR A 69 -8.54 4.88 7.27
N ASN A 70 -7.40 4.86 7.97
CA ASN A 70 -6.96 5.91 8.87
C ASN A 70 -5.58 6.39 8.43
N LEU A 71 -5.46 7.69 8.12
CA LEU A 71 -4.18 8.30 7.74
C LEU A 71 -3.51 8.93 8.95
N PHE A 72 -2.23 8.63 9.11
CA PHE A 72 -1.40 9.21 10.16
C PHE A 72 -0.09 9.77 9.60
N VAL A 73 0.39 10.82 10.27
CA VAL A 73 1.79 11.24 10.23
C VAL A 73 2.37 11.07 11.63
N ILE A 74 3.55 10.49 11.71
CA ILE A 74 4.22 10.23 12.97
C ILE A 74 5.29 11.29 13.19
N LEU A 75 5.16 11.99 14.31
CA LEU A 75 5.93 13.17 14.66
C LEU A 75 6.86 12.84 15.83
N ALA A 76 7.98 13.55 15.89
CA ALA A 76 8.79 13.66 17.09
C ALA A 76 8.67 15.06 17.69
N ASP A 77 8.53 15.14 19.01
CA ASP A 77 8.63 16.42 19.73
C ASP A 77 10.11 16.85 19.89
N THR A 78 10.34 17.98 20.55
CA THR A 78 11.68 18.53 20.80
C THR A 78 12.53 17.69 21.75
N LEU A 79 11.91 16.78 22.51
CA LEU A 79 12.56 15.86 23.44
C LEU A 79 12.79 14.48 22.79
N GLY A 80 12.34 14.29 21.54
CA GLY A 80 12.44 13.04 20.81
C GLY A 80 11.31 12.04 21.11
N ASN A 81 10.26 12.44 21.84
CA ASN A 81 9.11 11.56 22.05
C ASN A 81 8.32 11.43 20.75
N ILE A 82 7.99 10.19 20.39
CA ILE A 82 7.27 9.87 19.16
C ILE A 82 5.77 9.86 19.46
N ARG A 83 4.98 10.55 18.63
CA ARG A 83 3.52 10.56 18.73
C ARG A 83 2.84 10.51 17.36
N PRO A 84 1.72 9.79 17.22
CA PRO A 84 0.90 9.85 16.02
C PRO A 84 0.06 11.13 15.97
N SER A 85 -0.02 11.73 14.78
CA SER A 85 -1.01 12.75 14.42
C SER A 85 -1.98 12.13 13.41
N HIS A 86 -3.26 12.04 13.80
CA HIS A 86 -4.33 11.51 12.96
C HIS A 86 -4.80 12.60 12.00
N LEU A 87 -4.71 12.34 10.70
CA LEU A 87 -5.05 13.31 9.66
C LEU A 87 -6.47 13.12 9.12
N GLY A 88 -7.07 11.96 9.38
CA GLY A 88 -8.45 11.68 9.02
C GLY A 88 -8.74 10.22 8.77
N ARG A 89 -10.04 9.93 8.77
CA ARG A 89 -10.63 8.61 8.49
C ARG A 89 -11.45 8.70 7.21
N PHE A 90 -11.27 7.74 6.32
CA PHE A 90 -11.82 7.80 4.96
C PHE A 90 -12.08 6.42 4.37
N ASN A 91 -12.82 6.39 3.26
CA ASN A 91 -12.99 5.21 2.42
C ASN A 91 -12.72 5.57 0.94
N VAL A 92 -12.79 4.58 0.07
CA VAL A 92 -12.61 4.71 -1.37
C VAL A 92 -13.87 4.18 -2.05
N LEU A 93 -14.51 4.98 -2.88
CA LEU A 93 -15.64 4.52 -3.70
C LEU A 93 -15.18 3.53 -4.77
N THR A 94 -16.10 2.78 -5.36
CA THR A 94 -15.80 1.88 -6.49
C THR A 94 -15.25 2.61 -7.71
N SER A 95 -15.56 3.92 -7.85
CA SER A 95 -14.94 4.82 -8.83
C SER A 95 -13.45 5.07 -8.57
N GLY A 96 -12.98 4.83 -7.35
CA GLY A 96 -11.65 5.16 -6.86
C GLY A 96 -11.54 6.51 -6.17
N ASP A 97 -12.66 7.23 -6.01
CA ASP A 97 -12.66 8.53 -5.34
C ASP A 97 -12.52 8.37 -3.83
N LEU A 98 -11.70 9.23 -3.23
CA LEU A 98 -11.53 9.34 -1.78
C LEU A 98 -12.72 10.06 -1.16
N VAL A 99 -13.36 9.42 -0.19
CA VAL A 99 -14.51 9.98 0.53
C VAL A 99 -14.36 9.89 2.04
N ASP A 100 -14.98 10.81 2.77
CA ASP A 100 -15.10 10.72 4.23
C ASP A 100 -15.98 9.54 4.65
N VAL A 101 -16.15 9.36 5.97
CA VAL A 101 -16.97 8.27 6.53
C VAL A 101 -18.46 8.36 6.18
N ASN A 102 -18.93 9.50 5.68
CA ASN A 102 -20.30 9.74 5.26
C ASN A 102 -20.47 9.69 3.74
N GLY A 103 -19.40 9.42 2.98
CA GLY A 103 -19.42 9.37 1.51
C GLY A 103 -19.26 10.73 0.82
N ASN A 104 -18.96 11.81 1.55
CA ASN A 104 -18.68 13.11 0.95
C ASN A 104 -17.24 13.20 0.45
N PRO A 105 -16.90 14.13 -0.46
CA PRO A 105 -15.52 14.35 -0.89
C PRO A 105 -14.57 14.54 0.30
N LEU A 106 -13.49 13.77 0.31
CA LEU A 106 -12.56 13.76 1.44
C LEU A 106 -11.86 15.11 1.60
N THR A 107 -11.97 15.69 2.81
CA THR A 107 -11.17 16.84 3.25
C THR A 107 -10.33 16.40 4.43
N LEU A 108 -9.01 16.54 4.32
CA LEU A 108 -8.05 16.21 5.37
C LEU A 108 -7.38 17.47 5.88
N THR A 109 -7.29 17.58 7.20
CA THR A 109 -6.59 18.69 7.86
C THR A 109 -5.76 18.14 9.01
N MET A 110 -4.62 18.78 9.25
CA MET A 110 -3.78 18.51 10.40
C MET A 110 -4.13 19.47 11.53
N ASN A 111 -4.05 18.99 12.77
CA ASN A 111 -4.18 19.86 13.93
C ASN A 111 -3.11 20.98 13.87
N PRO A 112 -3.46 22.27 14.02
CA PRO A 112 -2.51 23.37 13.99
C PRO A 112 -1.36 23.26 15.01
N ASN A 113 -1.55 22.57 16.13
CA ASN A 113 -0.47 22.34 17.09
C ASN A 113 0.54 21.30 16.58
N ASP A 114 0.10 20.38 15.74
CA ASP A 114 0.94 19.33 15.17
C ASP A 114 1.75 19.84 13.96
N THR A 115 1.28 20.88 13.26
CA THR A 115 2.03 21.49 12.14
C THR A 115 3.34 22.13 12.59
N LEU A 116 3.45 22.53 13.86
CA LEU A 116 4.68 23.03 14.46
C LEU A 116 5.78 21.96 14.53
N ASP A 117 5.37 20.69 14.68
CA ASP A 117 6.25 19.52 14.77
C ASP A 117 6.52 18.88 13.40
N LEU A 118 5.91 19.38 12.32
CA LEU A 118 5.99 18.78 10.98
C LEU A 118 7.42 18.69 10.44
N ALA A 119 8.29 19.63 10.83
CA ALA A 119 9.72 19.60 10.50
C ALA A 119 10.47 18.40 11.13
N ARG A 120 9.85 17.72 12.11
CA ARG A 120 10.34 16.51 12.78
C ARG A 120 9.48 15.28 12.47
N ALA A 121 8.70 15.33 11.39
CA ALA A 121 7.92 14.19 10.95
C ALA A 121 8.84 13.07 10.45
N LEU A 122 8.54 11.84 10.88
CA LEU A 122 9.41 10.67 10.67
C LEU A 122 8.88 9.79 9.54
N TYR A 123 7.61 9.40 9.63
CA TYR A 123 6.96 8.54 8.65
C TYR A 123 5.47 8.82 8.57
N SER A 124 4.84 8.36 7.49
CA SER A 124 3.39 8.34 7.36
C SER A 124 2.90 6.92 7.08
N VAL A 125 1.69 6.64 7.52
CA VAL A 125 1.07 5.32 7.43
C VAL A 125 -0.43 5.47 7.21
N ILE A 126 -0.97 4.57 6.39
CA ILE A 126 -2.41 4.32 6.30
C ILE A 126 -2.67 2.94 6.90
N SER A 127 -3.49 2.89 7.95
CA SER A 127 -3.98 1.65 8.55
C SER A 127 -5.46 1.41 8.24
N ILE A 128 -5.90 0.18 8.45
CA ILE A 128 -7.31 -0.22 8.41
C ILE A 128 -7.72 -0.60 9.82
N ASP A 129 -8.83 -0.03 10.29
CA ASP A 129 -9.35 -0.33 11.62
C ASP A 129 -10.89 -0.29 11.64
N ILE A 130 -11.45 -1.11 12.53
CA ILE A 130 -12.87 -1.04 12.91
C ILE A 130 -13.01 -0.01 14.03
N GLY A 131 -13.78 1.04 13.75
CA GLY A 131 -14.06 2.11 14.72
C GLY A 131 -13.10 3.31 14.65
N VAL A 132 -13.20 4.17 15.65
CA VAL A 132 -12.39 5.40 15.74
C VAL A 132 -11.12 5.10 16.51
N VAL A 133 -9.98 5.41 15.90
CA VAL A 133 -8.65 5.13 16.46
C VAL A 133 -7.82 6.41 16.58
N THR A 134 -6.98 6.49 17.61
CA THR A 134 -6.07 7.62 17.88
C THR A 134 -4.62 7.30 17.56
N VAL A 135 -4.31 6.03 17.28
CA VAL A 135 -2.99 5.54 16.88
C VAL A 135 -3.16 4.66 15.65
N PRO A 136 -2.12 4.52 14.79
CA PRO A 136 -2.18 3.60 13.67
C PRO A 136 -2.47 2.18 14.13
N GLY A 137 -3.44 1.55 13.47
CA GLY A 137 -3.73 0.13 13.60
C GLY A 137 -2.54 -0.76 13.28
N LEU A 138 -2.67 -2.03 13.66
CA LEU A 138 -1.68 -3.07 13.32
C LEU A 138 -1.78 -3.43 11.82
N THR A 139 -2.99 -3.43 11.25
CA THR A 139 -3.24 -3.68 9.83
C THR A 139 -2.89 -2.44 9.00
N ARG A 140 -1.63 -2.29 8.64
CA ARG A 140 -1.14 -1.14 7.84
C ARG A 140 -1.07 -1.52 6.37
N ILE A 141 -1.70 -0.74 5.51
CA ILE A 141 -1.80 -1.02 4.07
C ILE A 141 -0.72 -0.34 3.23
N VAL A 142 -0.35 0.89 3.58
CA VAL A 142 0.76 1.59 2.93
C VAL A 142 1.48 2.47 3.95
N ALA A 143 2.80 2.58 3.81
CA ALA A 143 3.63 3.43 4.65
C ALA A 143 4.80 4.00 3.83
N GLY A 144 5.46 5.01 4.36
CA GLY A 144 6.66 5.53 3.74
C GLY A 144 7.37 6.61 4.57
N PRO A 145 8.67 6.80 4.36
CA PRO A 145 9.44 7.85 5.01
C PRO A 145 8.99 9.22 4.53
N ILE A 146 9.15 10.22 5.41
CA ILE A 146 8.82 11.60 5.10
C ILE A 146 10.05 12.35 4.57
N THR A 147 9.84 13.14 3.52
CA THR A 147 10.77 14.17 3.06
C THR A 147 10.28 15.54 3.52
N VAL A 148 11.15 16.31 4.16
CA VAL A 148 10.83 17.63 4.71
C VAL A 148 11.31 18.74 3.77
N TYR A 149 10.42 19.68 3.50
CA TYR A 149 10.65 20.93 2.78
C TYR A 149 10.40 22.13 3.70
N PRO A 150 10.82 23.35 3.31
CA PRO A 150 10.62 24.54 4.15
C PRO A 150 9.15 24.80 4.53
N ASP A 151 8.22 24.52 3.62
CA ASP A 151 6.79 24.82 3.72
C ASP A 151 5.90 23.58 3.85
N SER A 152 6.47 22.39 3.75
CA SER A 152 5.67 21.17 3.62
C SER A 152 6.47 19.91 3.89
N VAL A 153 5.77 18.80 4.03
CA VAL A 153 6.36 17.46 4.02
C VAL A 153 5.66 16.61 2.99
N THR A 154 6.38 15.65 2.42
CA THR A 154 5.81 14.68 1.47
C THR A 154 6.23 13.26 1.80
N ALA A 155 5.39 12.29 1.46
CA ALA A 155 5.74 10.88 1.53
C ALA A 155 5.15 10.13 0.32
N ALA A 156 5.92 9.18 -0.20
CA ALA A 156 5.42 8.17 -1.15
C ALA A 156 5.13 6.89 -0.35
N LEU A 157 3.86 6.57 -0.19
CA LEU A 157 3.39 5.45 0.62
C LEU A 157 3.20 4.22 -0.24
N ARG A 158 3.75 3.09 0.20
CA ARG A 158 3.70 1.81 -0.51
C ARG A 158 3.40 0.65 0.43
N ILE A 159 2.75 -0.40 -0.06
CA ILE A 159 2.49 -1.61 0.74
C ILE A 159 3.77 -2.39 1.00
N ASN A 160 4.75 -2.32 0.11
CA ASN A 160 6.04 -2.98 0.27
C ASN A 160 7.05 -2.16 1.08
N ASP A 161 6.59 -1.12 1.77
CA ASP A 161 7.41 -0.45 2.78
C ASP A 161 7.40 -1.28 4.07
N THR A 162 8.57 -1.41 4.71
CA THR A 162 8.70 -2.17 5.96
C THR A 162 7.81 -1.64 7.09
N GLY A 163 7.44 -0.35 7.06
CA GLY A 163 6.52 0.25 8.01
C GLY A 163 5.05 -0.14 7.79
N ALA A 164 4.70 -0.64 6.59
CA ALA A 164 3.37 -1.15 6.27
C ALA A 164 3.25 -2.61 6.69
N VAL A 165 4.01 -3.50 6.06
CA VAL A 165 3.80 -4.95 6.21
C VAL A 165 4.93 -5.68 6.93
N GLY A 166 5.96 -4.95 7.38
CA GLY A 166 7.17 -5.55 7.95
C GLY A 166 8.16 -6.03 6.89
N SER A 167 9.40 -6.32 7.31
CA SER A 167 10.46 -6.81 6.43
C SER A 167 10.15 -8.17 5.81
N ALA A 168 9.52 -9.04 6.60
CA ALA A 168 9.10 -10.37 6.21
C ALA A 168 8.18 -10.36 4.97
N MET A 169 7.07 -9.64 5.07
CA MET A 169 6.13 -9.50 3.95
C MET A 169 6.70 -8.64 2.82
N THR A 170 7.57 -7.66 3.10
CA THR A 170 8.24 -6.90 2.04
C THR A 170 9.05 -7.83 1.12
N ALA A 171 9.70 -8.86 1.67
CA ALA A 171 10.38 -9.89 0.90
C ALA A 171 9.41 -10.82 0.16
N ALA A 172 8.26 -11.16 0.77
CA ALA A 172 7.21 -11.97 0.16
C ALA A 172 6.54 -11.26 -1.05
N LEU A 173 6.36 -9.94 -0.96
CA LEU A 173 5.87 -9.08 -2.05
C LEU A 173 6.91 -8.85 -3.16
N GLY A 174 8.12 -9.38 -3.03
CA GLY A 174 9.12 -9.43 -4.09
C GLY A 174 8.71 -10.33 -5.27
N PRO A 175 9.57 -10.54 -6.27
CA PRO A 175 9.24 -11.28 -7.51
C PRO A 175 9.06 -12.80 -7.32
N ASN A 176 8.81 -13.25 -6.10
CA ASN A 176 8.83 -14.65 -5.73
C ASN A 176 7.47 -15.31 -5.99
N SER A 177 7.51 -16.61 -6.28
CA SER A 177 6.33 -17.42 -6.60
C SER A 177 5.93 -18.31 -5.42
N ILE A 178 4.64 -18.62 -5.32
CA ILE A 178 4.11 -19.70 -4.48
C ILE A 178 3.69 -20.84 -5.41
N PHE A 179 3.62 -22.06 -4.89
CA PHE A 179 3.17 -23.24 -5.60
C PHE A 179 1.96 -23.85 -4.90
N TYR A 180 1.22 -24.68 -5.62
CA TYR A 180 0.15 -25.48 -5.04
C TYR A 180 0.17 -26.88 -5.64
N ILE A 181 -0.35 -27.84 -4.87
CA ILE A 181 -0.60 -29.20 -5.33
C ILE A 181 -2.10 -29.48 -5.20
N VAL A 182 -2.65 -30.18 -6.18
CA VAL A 182 -4.01 -30.71 -6.11
C VAL A 182 -3.92 -32.14 -5.62
N ASN A 183 -4.39 -32.36 -4.40
CA ASN A 183 -4.38 -33.67 -3.80
C ASN A 183 -5.37 -33.77 -2.64
N ALA A 184 -5.99 -34.95 -2.49
CA ALA A 184 -6.87 -35.29 -1.37
C ALA A 184 -6.31 -36.54 -0.64
N PRO A 185 -5.23 -36.38 0.16
CA PRO A 185 -4.53 -37.44 0.87
C PRO A 185 -5.38 -38.51 1.56
N THR A 186 -6.48 -38.15 2.23
CA THR A 186 -7.34 -39.12 2.94
C THR A 186 -8.35 -39.85 2.04
N GLY A 187 -8.36 -39.55 0.76
CA GLY A 187 -9.34 -40.02 -0.20
C GLY A 187 -8.84 -41.21 -1.00
N THR A 188 -9.64 -41.65 -1.95
CA THR A 188 -9.19 -42.58 -2.98
C THR A 188 -8.45 -41.85 -4.09
N LEU A 189 -7.78 -42.58 -4.99
CA LEU A 189 -7.20 -41.99 -6.21
C LEU A 189 -8.21 -41.16 -7.03
N GLY A 190 -9.50 -41.54 -7.00
CA GLY A 190 -10.57 -40.79 -7.67
C GLY A 190 -10.95 -39.48 -6.98
N ASP A 191 -10.49 -39.26 -5.75
CA ASP A 191 -10.77 -38.07 -4.95
C ASP A 191 -9.66 -37.03 -5.02
N CYS A 192 -8.53 -37.31 -5.66
CA CYS A 192 -7.35 -36.44 -5.60
C CYS A 192 -7.63 -35.00 -6.08
N GLY A 193 -8.55 -34.84 -7.02
CA GLY A 193 -9.03 -33.55 -7.51
C GLY A 193 -9.98 -32.81 -6.56
N LYS A 194 -10.07 -33.21 -5.29
CA LYS A 194 -10.99 -32.58 -4.31
C LYS A 194 -10.26 -31.76 -3.25
N GLY A 195 -8.95 -31.86 -3.18
CA GLY A 195 -8.12 -31.14 -2.21
C GLY A 195 -7.07 -30.25 -2.86
N LEU A 196 -6.63 -29.24 -2.13
CA LEU A 196 -5.61 -28.29 -2.57
C LEU A 196 -4.75 -27.88 -1.38
N TRP A 197 -3.43 -27.93 -1.57
CA TRP A 197 -2.44 -27.57 -0.57
C TRP A 197 -1.42 -26.61 -1.17
N PHE A 198 -1.07 -25.56 -0.43
CA PHE A 198 -0.02 -24.62 -0.85
C PHE A 198 1.35 -25.16 -0.47
N CYS A 199 2.32 -24.99 -1.37
CA CYS A 199 3.66 -25.53 -1.21
C CYS A 199 4.67 -24.69 -2.01
N ASP A 200 5.88 -25.21 -2.15
CA ASP A 200 6.97 -24.69 -2.96
C ASP A 200 7.26 -25.60 -4.19
N GLU A 201 8.24 -25.23 -5.03
CA GLU A 201 8.55 -25.87 -6.32
C GLU A 201 9.02 -27.34 -6.25
N ASN A 202 9.51 -27.79 -5.10
CA ASN A 202 10.03 -29.16 -4.91
C ASN A 202 9.16 -30.00 -3.95
N GLY A 203 8.04 -29.47 -3.46
CA GLY A 203 7.35 -30.04 -2.29
C GLY A 203 8.20 -30.00 -1.00
N VAL A 204 9.30 -29.22 -1.01
CA VAL A 204 10.23 -29.01 0.11
C VAL A 204 10.69 -27.55 0.14
N LEU A 205 9.97 -26.72 0.91
CA LEU A 205 10.36 -25.44 1.51
C LEU A 205 11.21 -24.50 0.66
N SER A 206 10.59 -23.60 -0.09
CA SER A 206 10.81 -22.18 0.19
C SER A 206 9.73 -21.31 -0.45
N TRP A 207 8.84 -20.80 0.38
CA TRP A 207 8.54 -19.39 0.22
C TRP A 207 9.81 -18.57 0.48
N PRO A 208 9.90 -17.30 0.04
CA PRO A 208 11.07 -16.47 0.31
C PRO A 208 11.42 -16.54 1.80
N ALA A 209 12.65 -16.89 2.13
CA ALA A 209 13.06 -17.02 3.53
C ALA A 209 12.62 -15.76 4.31
N GLY A 210 11.83 -15.98 5.35
CA GLY A 210 11.25 -14.90 6.14
C GLY A 210 9.94 -14.30 5.61
N SER A 211 9.23 -14.93 4.67
CA SER A 211 7.88 -14.51 4.24
C SER A 211 6.77 -14.79 5.27
N GLY A 212 7.10 -15.53 6.32
CA GLY A 212 6.22 -15.80 7.44
C GLY A 212 5.77 -14.51 8.10
N LEU A 213 4.47 -14.38 8.28
CA LEU A 213 3.87 -13.32 9.07
C LEU A 213 4.04 -13.62 10.55
N THR A 214 4.15 -12.58 11.36
CA THR A 214 4.16 -12.74 12.82
C THR A 214 2.74 -12.56 13.34
N PRO A 215 2.15 -13.54 14.04
CA PRO A 215 0.83 -13.40 14.63
C PRO A 215 0.71 -12.18 15.55
N GLY A 216 -0.46 -11.55 15.54
CA GLY A 216 -0.72 -10.33 16.32
C GLY A 216 -0.09 -9.08 15.70
N ARG A 217 0.29 -9.13 14.41
CA ARG A 217 0.80 -7.97 13.66
C ARG A 217 -0.18 -7.46 12.62
N GLY A 218 -1.44 -7.86 12.72
CA GLY A 218 -2.56 -7.29 11.99
C GLY A 218 -2.80 -7.90 10.61
N TRP A 219 -1.96 -8.83 10.15
CA TRP A 219 -2.10 -9.50 8.85
C TRP A 219 -1.92 -11.00 8.97
N LEU A 220 -2.72 -11.76 8.21
CA LEU A 220 -2.57 -13.19 7.97
C LEU A 220 -2.82 -13.53 6.49
N TYR A 221 -2.39 -14.69 6.04
CA TYR A 221 -2.75 -15.20 4.71
C TYR A 221 -4.02 -16.05 4.78
N HIS A 222 -4.84 -15.98 3.73
CA HIS A 222 -6.00 -16.86 3.59
C HIS A 222 -6.10 -17.37 2.16
N GLY A 223 -6.08 -18.71 2.03
CA GLY A 223 -6.24 -19.38 0.75
C GLY A 223 -7.69 -19.66 0.39
N TYR A 224 -7.97 -19.63 -0.92
CA TYR A 224 -9.28 -19.91 -1.48
C TYR A 224 -9.21 -20.70 -2.77
N VAL A 225 -10.30 -21.43 -3.04
CA VAL A 225 -10.66 -21.92 -4.36
C VAL A 225 -12.02 -21.34 -4.72
N ARG A 226 -12.18 -20.91 -5.97
CA ARG A 226 -13.44 -20.40 -6.48
C ARG A 226 -13.86 -21.14 -7.73
N ASN A 227 -15.14 -21.52 -7.78
CA ASN A 227 -15.77 -21.97 -9.00
C ASN A 227 -16.12 -20.74 -9.85
N LYS A 228 -15.53 -20.62 -11.03
CA LYS A 228 -15.70 -19.48 -11.95
C LYS A 228 -17.10 -19.45 -12.58
N VAL A 229 -17.81 -20.58 -12.62
CA VAL A 229 -19.14 -20.72 -13.21
C VAL A 229 -20.23 -20.40 -12.17
N SER A 230 -20.22 -21.08 -11.03
CA SER A 230 -21.22 -20.84 -9.96
C SER A 230 -20.91 -19.59 -9.12
N GLY A 231 -19.65 -19.16 -9.10
CA GLY A 231 -19.16 -18.07 -8.26
C GLY A 231 -18.89 -18.47 -6.81
N GLU A 232 -19.15 -19.72 -6.43
CA GLU A 232 -18.92 -20.24 -5.09
C GLU A 232 -17.44 -20.17 -4.70
N ILE A 233 -17.18 -19.80 -3.46
CA ILE A 233 -15.84 -19.63 -2.89
C ILE A 233 -15.71 -20.58 -1.70
N TYR A 234 -14.62 -21.31 -1.68
CA TYR A 234 -14.29 -22.27 -0.64
C TYR A 234 -12.98 -21.84 0.02
N SER A 235 -13.01 -21.68 1.34
CA SER A 235 -11.82 -21.45 2.16
C SER A 235 -10.93 -22.69 2.12
N THR A 236 -9.62 -22.47 2.04
CA THR A 236 -8.63 -23.52 2.23
C THR A 236 -7.82 -23.36 3.52
N GLY A 237 -8.23 -22.47 4.42
CA GLY A 237 -7.56 -22.23 5.72
C GLY A 237 -6.76 -20.92 5.78
N THR A 238 -6.44 -20.51 7.01
CA THR A 238 -5.66 -19.30 7.31
C THR A 238 -4.30 -19.65 7.89
N PHE A 239 -3.27 -18.91 7.49
CA PHE A 239 -1.91 -19.22 7.92
C PHE A 239 -1.04 -17.96 8.03
N TYR A 240 -0.07 -18.01 8.93
CA TYR A 240 0.96 -16.98 9.04
C TYR A 240 2.24 -17.41 8.33
N ASP A 241 2.57 -18.68 8.48
CA ASP A 241 3.77 -19.26 7.92
C ASP A 241 3.38 -20.32 6.90
N PRO A 242 3.65 -20.10 5.61
CA PRO A 242 3.38 -21.08 4.56
C PRO A 242 4.15 -22.38 4.71
N ASP A 243 5.21 -22.37 5.52
CA ASP A 243 6.04 -23.53 5.74
C ASP A 243 5.52 -24.44 6.86
N ASN A 244 4.50 -24.00 7.59
CA ASN A 244 3.89 -24.69 8.72
C ASN A 244 2.37 -24.91 8.51
N PHE A 245 1.74 -25.69 9.39
CA PHE A 245 0.29 -25.91 9.38
C PHE A 245 -0.52 -24.61 9.45
N ASP A 246 -1.77 -24.68 8.98
CA ASP A 246 -2.75 -23.61 9.16
C ASP A 246 -2.87 -23.18 10.63
N SER A 247 -2.92 -21.87 10.83
CA SER A 247 -2.92 -21.23 12.15
C SER A 247 -4.26 -21.29 12.86
N ASP A 248 -5.36 -21.49 12.12
CA ASP A 248 -6.68 -21.83 12.65
C ASP A 248 -6.86 -23.34 12.89
N GLY A 249 -5.76 -24.11 12.79
CA GLY A 249 -5.81 -25.53 12.55
C GLY A 249 -6.24 -25.80 11.11
N ALA A 250 -6.00 -26.99 10.61
CA ALA A 250 -6.28 -27.32 9.22
C ALA A 250 -7.80 -27.40 8.91
N GLY A 251 -8.68 -26.78 9.70
CA GLY A 251 -10.13 -26.86 9.56
C GLY A 251 -10.67 -28.28 9.80
N SER A 252 -11.99 -28.45 9.76
CA SER A 252 -12.62 -29.77 9.94
C SER A 252 -12.48 -30.71 8.73
N CYS A 253 -11.79 -30.26 7.69
CA CYS A 253 -11.80 -30.86 6.35
C CYS A 253 -10.40 -31.01 5.78
N ALA A 254 -9.38 -30.70 6.58
CA ALA A 254 -8.05 -31.18 6.36
C ALA A 254 -7.73 -32.36 7.25
N ASP A 255 -6.65 -33.02 6.87
CA ASP A 255 -6.23 -34.28 7.43
C ASP A 255 -5.68 -34.19 8.87
N THR A 256 -5.72 -35.33 9.57
CA THR A 256 -4.96 -35.66 10.79
C THR A 256 -3.88 -36.73 10.56
N LEU A 257 -3.78 -37.30 9.35
CA LEU A 257 -2.97 -38.47 8.97
C LEU A 257 -1.82 -38.16 7.98
N GLY A 258 -0.76 -37.54 8.48
CA GLY A 258 0.56 -37.67 7.85
C GLY A 258 1.44 -36.44 7.95
N THR A 259 2.75 -36.65 8.12
CA THR A 259 3.75 -35.57 8.22
C THR A 259 4.07 -34.90 6.87
N ALA A 260 3.63 -35.49 5.74
CA ALA A 260 3.88 -34.97 4.40
C ALA A 260 3.02 -33.75 4.02
N TYR A 261 1.97 -33.44 4.80
CA TYR A 261 1.04 -32.33 4.55
C TYR A 261 1.02 -31.33 5.71
N SER A 262 2.20 -31.00 6.23
CA SER A 262 2.39 -29.96 7.28
C SER A 262 2.38 -28.54 6.71
N LYS A 263 1.45 -28.27 5.80
CA LYS A 263 1.37 -27.04 4.99
C LYS A 263 -0.05 -26.49 5.02
N PRO A 264 -0.25 -25.22 4.65
CA PRO A 264 -1.59 -24.67 4.51
C PRO A 264 -2.40 -25.36 3.42
N GLY A 265 -3.67 -25.69 3.68
CA GLY A 265 -4.51 -26.34 2.69
C GLY A 265 -5.65 -27.16 3.25
N GLN A 266 -6.45 -27.71 2.32
CA GLN A 266 -7.55 -28.59 2.67
C GLN A 266 -7.52 -29.82 1.79
N ASP A 267 -7.74 -30.92 2.47
CA ASP A 267 -7.85 -32.24 1.93
C ASP A 267 -9.14 -32.30 1.07
N TRP A 268 -10.23 -31.64 1.53
CA TRP A 268 -11.51 -31.47 0.84
C TRP A 268 -11.85 -29.97 0.83
N VAL A 269 -11.68 -29.32 -0.31
CA VAL A 269 -12.03 -27.91 -0.50
C VAL A 269 -13.56 -27.79 -0.55
N LYS A 270 -14.25 -27.43 0.54
CA LYS A 270 -15.73 -27.35 0.58
C LYS A 270 -16.24 -26.50 1.75
N THR A 271 -17.47 -25.99 1.65
CA THR A 271 -18.13 -25.25 2.75
C THR A 271 -18.80 -26.20 3.73
N GLY A 272 -18.43 -26.21 5.02
CA GLY A 272 -19.14 -26.93 6.11
C GLY A 272 -19.17 -28.46 6.04
N CYS A 273 -18.74 -29.00 4.91
CA CYS A 273 -18.18 -30.32 4.70
C CYS A 273 -19.05 -31.54 4.37
N SER A 274 -19.71 -31.52 3.20
CA SER A 274 -19.80 -32.66 2.24
C SER A 274 -19.35 -32.25 0.81
N THR A 275 -18.80 -33.20 0.04
CA THR A 275 -17.84 -33.04 -1.10
C THR A 275 -18.12 -31.93 -2.12
N VAL A 276 -17.13 -31.09 -2.40
CA VAL A 276 -17.03 -30.39 -3.71
C VAL A 276 -16.67 -31.41 -4.79
N GLY A 277 -17.09 -31.09 -6.01
CA GLY A 277 -16.73 -31.85 -7.21
C GLY A 277 -15.22 -31.82 -7.47
N ASN A 278 -14.80 -32.39 -8.61
CA ASN A 278 -13.40 -32.34 -9.02
C ASN A 278 -13.02 -30.90 -9.41
N ILE A 279 -12.07 -30.28 -8.71
CA ILE A 279 -11.56 -28.93 -9.00
C ILE A 279 -10.66 -28.89 -10.24
N LEU A 280 -10.23 -30.06 -10.75
CA LEU A 280 -9.49 -30.21 -12.02
C LEU A 280 -10.41 -30.21 -13.26
N ASP A 281 -11.65 -29.71 -13.14
CA ASP A 281 -12.62 -29.64 -14.24
C ASP A 281 -12.43 -28.42 -15.16
N GLY A 282 -11.44 -27.57 -14.88
CA GLY A 282 -11.13 -26.33 -15.61
C GLY A 282 -12.01 -25.13 -15.24
N ASN A 283 -13.00 -25.34 -14.38
CA ASN A 283 -13.92 -24.30 -13.92
C ASN A 283 -13.45 -23.62 -12.63
N HIS A 284 -12.32 -24.04 -12.05
CA HIS A 284 -11.86 -23.50 -10.78
C HIS A 284 -10.63 -22.58 -10.93
N GLU A 285 -10.51 -21.65 -9.98
CA GLU A 285 -9.34 -20.80 -9.76
C GLU A 285 -8.93 -20.87 -8.29
N THR A 286 -7.64 -20.71 -8.00
CA THR A 286 -7.10 -20.61 -6.64
C THR A 286 -6.41 -19.27 -6.43
N PHE A 287 -6.51 -18.73 -5.23
CA PHE A 287 -5.87 -17.47 -4.86
C PHE A 287 -5.62 -17.38 -3.35
N VAL A 288 -4.68 -16.51 -2.98
CA VAL A 288 -4.36 -16.18 -1.58
C VAL A 288 -4.52 -14.68 -1.37
N THR A 289 -5.28 -14.32 -0.33
CA THR A 289 -5.45 -12.93 0.12
C THR A 289 -4.57 -12.62 1.31
N LEU A 290 -4.29 -11.32 1.48
CA LEU A 290 -3.73 -10.77 2.71
C LEU A 290 -4.89 -10.22 3.55
N GLU A 291 -5.26 -10.92 4.61
CA GLU A 291 -6.43 -10.63 5.44
C GLU A 291 -6.04 -9.87 6.72
N PRO A 292 -6.78 -8.82 7.10
CA PRO A 292 -6.66 -8.26 8.44
C PRO A 292 -6.99 -9.30 9.52
N GLU A 293 -6.11 -9.48 10.50
CA GLU A 293 -6.30 -10.46 11.60
C GLU A 293 -7.58 -10.23 12.41
N PHE A 294 -8.09 -9.00 12.46
CA PHE A 294 -9.32 -8.69 13.19
C PHE A 294 -10.59 -9.18 12.47
N ARG A 295 -10.51 -9.50 11.16
CA ARG A 295 -11.63 -10.07 10.41
C ARG A 295 -11.83 -11.50 10.88
N SER A 296 -13.07 -11.86 11.21
CA SER A 296 -13.42 -13.20 11.66
C SER A 296 -14.78 -13.62 11.12
N GLY A 297 -15.02 -14.93 11.11
CA GLY A 297 -16.28 -15.52 10.64
C GLY A 297 -16.33 -15.76 9.13
N SER A 298 -17.53 -16.04 8.61
CA SER A 298 -17.77 -16.38 7.20
C SER A 298 -17.88 -15.13 6.33
N LEU A 299 -16.81 -14.34 6.27
CA LEU A 299 -16.73 -13.14 5.45
C LEU A 299 -16.23 -13.47 4.02
N PRO A 300 -16.57 -12.65 3.01
CA PRO A 300 -15.98 -12.79 1.69
C PRO A 300 -14.46 -12.51 1.73
N PRO A 301 -13.69 -13.08 0.78
CA PRO A 301 -12.26 -12.82 0.69
C PRO A 301 -11.95 -11.33 0.64
N PHE A 302 -10.91 -10.91 1.35
CA PHE A 302 -10.48 -9.53 1.33
C PHE A 302 -10.00 -9.11 -0.06
N VAL A 303 -10.10 -7.81 -0.31
CA VAL A 303 -9.83 -7.18 -1.60
C VAL A 303 -8.36 -7.27 -2.04
N LEU A 304 -7.43 -7.47 -1.11
CA LEU A 304 -6.01 -7.64 -1.40
C LEU A 304 -5.66 -9.09 -1.75
N LYS A 305 -5.80 -9.43 -3.04
CA LYS A 305 -5.30 -10.69 -3.61
C LYS A 305 -3.81 -10.56 -3.93
N LEU A 306 -2.97 -11.29 -3.21
CA LEU A 306 -1.52 -11.31 -3.45
C LEU A 306 -1.18 -12.27 -4.61
N TYR A 307 -1.82 -13.44 -4.60
CA TYR A 307 -1.51 -14.54 -5.49
C TYR A 307 -2.80 -15.06 -6.15
N TYR A 308 -2.75 -15.32 -7.45
CA TYR A 308 -3.90 -15.80 -8.22
C TYR A 308 -3.47 -16.72 -9.37
N GLN A 309 -4.21 -17.82 -9.57
CA GLN A 309 -3.99 -18.75 -10.68
C GLN A 309 -5.28 -19.51 -11.05
N ASN A 310 -5.45 -19.81 -12.35
CA ASN A 310 -6.47 -20.77 -12.78
C ASN A 310 -6.02 -22.18 -12.41
N VAL A 311 -6.94 -23.05 -11.99
CA VAL A 311 -6.61 -24.48 -11.86
C VAL A 311 -6.63 -25.08 -13.28
N ILE A 312 -5.45 -25.39 -13.83
CA ILE A 312 -5.30 -25.78 -15.24
C ILE A 312 -5.45 -27.30 -15.41
N VAL A 313 -6.32 -27.72 -16.32
CA VAL A 313 -6.61 -29.15 -16.61
C VAL A 313 -5.46 -29.84 -17.36
N SER A 314 -4.73 -29.11 -18.22
CA SER A 314 -3.73 -29.71 -19.11
C SER A 314 -2.40 -29.93 -18.40
N GLY A 315 -2.31 -31.00 -17.60
CA GLY A 315 -1.04 -31.50 -17.06
C GLY A 315 -1.06 -31.80 -15.57
N LEU A 316 -1.97 -31.21 -14.79
CA LEU A 316 -2.16 -31.54 -13.39
C LEU A 316 -2.76 -32.94 -13.24
N ASN A 317 -1.98 -33.84 -12.65
CA ASN A 317 -2.42 -35.17 -12.21
C ASN A 317 -2.33 -35.21 -10.67
N CYS A 318 -2.94 -36.21 -10.02
CA CYS A 318 -2.84 -36.39 -8.58
C CYS A 318 -1.38 -36.30 -8.10
N ASN A 319 -1.13 -35.57 -7.02
CA ASN A 319 0.22 -35.35 -6.46
C ASN A 319 1.19 -34.61 -7.39
N ARG A 320 0.72 -33.98 -8.47
CA ARG A 320 1.59 -33.21 -9.36
C ARG A 320 1.55 -31.74 -8.98
N HIS A 321 2.75 -31.14 -8.92
CA HIS A 321 2.93 -29.71 -8.76
C HIS A 321 2.41 -28.95 -9.98
N ASP A 322 1.75 -27.82 -9.73
CA ASP A 322 1.48 -26.83 -10.77
C ASP A 322 2.00 -25.46 -10.37
N ASN A 323 2.50 -24.77 -11.38
CA ASN A 323 3.28 -23.57 -11.19
C ASN A 323 2.46 -22.29 -11.41
N MET A 324 3.00 -21.29 -10.72
CA MET A 324 2.99 -19.86 -11.00
C MET A 324 1.66 -19.16 -10.76
N PHE A 325 1.39 -18.83 -9.49
CA PHE A 325 0.57 -17.66 -9.20
C PHE A 325 1.20 -16.45 -9.88
N THR A 326 0.43 -15.73 -10.71
CA THR A 326 0.88 -14.45 -11.23
C THR A 326 0.63 -13.42 -10.13
N GLN A 327 1.69 -12.83 -9.54
CA GLN A 327 1.52 -11.75 -8.58
C GLN A 327 0.73 -10.62 -9.23
N ARG A 328 -0.35 -10.16 -8.60
CA ARG A 328 -1.05 -8.97 -9.08
C ARG A 328 -0.20 -7.75 -8.76
N GLN A 329 0.27 -7.06 -9.80
CA GLN A 329 1.08 -5.82 -9.65
C GLN A 329 0.26 -4.56 -9.35
N ASN A 330 -1.04 -4.67 -9.03
CA ASN A 330 -1.86 -3.52 -8.61
C ASN A 330 -1.71 -3.23 -7.12
N ILE A 331 -0.45 -3.10 -6.70
CA ILE A 331 -0.06 -2.76 -5.34
C ILE A 331 -0.40 -1.27 -5.08
N PRO A 332 -1.23 -0.95 -4.06
CA PRO A 332 -1.59 0.43 -3.77
C PRO A 332 -0.35 1.32 -3.55
N ASN A 333 -0.42 2.52 -4.11
CA ASN A 333 0.64 3.52 -4.05
C ASN A 333 0.00 4.90 -3.96
N VAL A 334 0.28 5.59 -2.86
CA VAL A 334 -0.36 6.85 -2.50
C VAL A 334 0.70 7.89 -2.18
N ASN A 335 0.54 9.10 -2.67
CA ASN A 335 1.37 10.25 -2.32
C ASN A 335 0.66 11.10 -1.28
N LEU A 336 1.39 11.48 -0.24
CA LEU A 336 0.97 12.44 0.79
C LEU A 336 1.76 13.73 0.64
N ARG A 337 1.08 14.87 0.77
CA ARG A 337 1.68 16.17 1.08
C ARG A 337 0.94 16.82 2.25
N VAL A 338 1.67 17.35 3.21
CA VAL A 338 1.13 18.16 4.31
C VAL A 338 1.83 19.50 4.32
N THR A 339 1.07 20.59 4.27
CA THR A 339 1.60 21.96 4.29
C THR A 339 1.73 22.44 5.73
N ARG A 340 2.85 23.11 6.03
CA ARG A 340 3.14 23.71 7.32
C ARG A 340 2.41 25.03 7.53
#